data_AF-A0A2G3PT88-F1
#
_entry.id   AF-A0A2G3PT88-F1
#
_cell.length_a   1.000
_cell.length_b   1.000
_cell.length_c   1.000
_cell.angle_alpha   90.00
_cell.angle_beta   90.00
_cell.angle_gamma   90.00
#
_symmetry.space_group_name_H-M   'P 1'
#
loop_
_entity.id
_entity.type
_entity.pdbx_description
1 polymer ?
#
loop_
_entity_poly.entity_id
_entity_poly.type
_entity_poly.pdbx_seq_one_letter_code
_entity_poly.pdbx_strand_id
1 'polypeptide(L)'
;MTTQTPTQTRSINILALAAALGAAVLFAVSLWGPAWLFIPANPAPPIPAMALDFSGLDTAVHSGMAPTNGFQQSYFGWLAWTTAIICTILTFASSILARKAIATATIIVGIVGLVFLVFGTKGPLGWSAYIDQIPNLRAGSYLSIVALLLVVASGLVSSSPQVTARN
;
A
#
# COMPACT_ATOMS: atom_id res chain seq x y z
N MET A 1 44.45 18.67 -23.44
CA MET A 1 42.97 18.66 -23.51
C MET A 1 42.46 17.70 -22.46
N THR A 2 41.98 18.22 -21.33
CA THR A 2 41.37 17.42 -20.26
C THR A 2 39.85 17.48 -20.45
N THR A 3 39.27 16.36 -20.89
CA THR A 3 37.82 16.16 -20.96
C THR A 3 37.27 16.15 -19.53
N GLN A 4 36.68 17.26 -19.10
CA GLN A 4 35.90 17.27 -17.85
C GLN A 4 34.61 16.48 -18.09
N THR A 5 34.50 15.31 -17.48
CA THR A 5 33.25 14.55 -17.42
C THR A 5 32.27 15.35 -16.55
N PRO A 6 31.15 15.85 -17.09
CA PRO A 6 30.20 16.61 -16.29
C PRO A 6 29.70 15.73 -15.15
N THR A 7 29.92 16.18 -13.92
CA THR A 7 29.34 15.55 -12.73
C THR A 7 27.84 15.80 -12.79
N GLN A 8 27.08 14.78 -13.21
CA GLN A 8 25.64 14.87 -13.29
C GLN A 8 25.08 14.87 -11.85
N THR A 9 24.84 16.04 -11.29
CA THR A 9 24.20 16.19 -9.97
C THR A 9 22.79 15.62 -10.06
N ARG A 10 22.58 14.42 -9.50
CA ARG A 10 21.24 13.83 -9.39
C ARG A 10 20.42 14.66 -8.42
N SER A 11 19.40 15.34 -8.93
CA SER A 11 18.40 16.01 -8.09
C SER A 11 17.46 14.95 -7.51
N ILE A 12 17.34 14.93 -6.18
CA ILE A 12 16.34 14.12 -5.48
C ILE A 12 14.97 14.75 -5.72
N ASN A 13 13.98 13.94 -6.05
CA ASN A 13 12.60 14.42 -6.17
C ASN A 13 11.96 14.48 -4.78
N ILE A 14 11.94 15.67 -4.17
CA ILE A 14 11.46 15.89 -2.80
C ILE A 14 9.98 15.51 -2.66
N LEU A 15 9.15 15.76 -3.68
CA LEU A 15 7.73 15.39 -3.65
C LEU A 15 7.54 13.87 -3.65
N ALA A 16 8.30 13.16 -4.48
CA ALA A 16 8.29 11.69 -4.47
C ALA A 16 8.81 11.13 -3.14
N LEU A 17 9.83 11.77 -2.54
CA LEU A 17 10.34 11.37 -1.24
C LEU A 17 9.32 11.59 -0.11
N ALA A 18 8.61 12.72 -0.11
CA ALA A 18 7.55 12.98 0.86
C ALA A 18 6.40 11.97 0.72
N ALA A 19 6.01 11.63 -0.51
CA ALA A 19 5.01 10.60 -0.77
C ALA A 19 5.51 9.21 -0.30
N ALA A 20 6.79 8.87 -0.51
CA ALA A 20 7.38 7.63 -0.03
C ALA A 20 7.34 7.52 1.51
N LEU A 21 7.71 8.59 2.21
CA LEU A 21 7.66 8.65 3.67
C LEU A 21 6.22 8.55 4.17
N GLY A 22 5.29 9.29 3.57
CA GLY A 22 3.87 9.21 3.89
C GLY A 22 3.30 7.80 3.71
N ALA A 23 3.59 7.15 2.58
CA ALA A 23 3.16 5.78 2.32
C ALA A 23 3.74 4.79 3.35
N ALA A 24 5.03 4.90 3.68
CA ALA A 24 5.68 4.03 4.65
C ALA A 24 5.06 4.18 6.05
N VAL A 25 4.82 5.42 6.50
CA VAL A 25 4.16 5.69 7.79
C VAL A 25 2.73 5.14 7.80
N LEU A 26 1.96 5.36 6.73
CA LEU A 26 0.57 4.87 6.66
C LEU A 26 0.50 3.34 6.64
N PHE A 27 1.41 2.66 5.93
CA PHE A 27 1.52 1.20 6.01
C PHE A 27 1.88 0.74 7.41
N ALA A 28 2.85 1.40 8.06
CA ALA A 28 3.25 1.04 9.42
C ALA A 28 2.08 1.19 10.41
N VAL A 29 1.35 2.30 10.36
CA VAL A 29 0.18 2.53 11.22
C VAL A 29 -0.95 1.58 10.88
N SER A 30 -1.17 1.26 9.60
CA SER A 30 -2.17 0.29 9.20
C SER A 30 -1.86 -1.12 9.73
N LEU A 31 -0.61 -1.59 9.61
CA LEU A 31 -0.26 -2.98 9.92
C LEU A 31 0.07 -3.21 11.41
N TRP A 32 0.70 -2.25 12.08
CA TRP A 32 1.07 -2.36 13.50
C TRP A 32 0.20 -1.53 14.44
N GLY A 33 -0.57 -0.57 13.93
CA GLY A 33 -1.40 0.29 14.76
C GLY A 33 -2.76 -0.34 15.09
N PRO A 34 -3.50 0.27 16.05
CA PRO A 34 -4.85 -0.15 16.44
C PRO A 34 -5.91 0.20 15.38
N ALA A 35 -5.57 0.03 14.10
CA ALA A 35 -6.37 0.47 12.96
C ALA A 35 -7.45 -0.56 12.57
N TRP A 36 -7.36 -1.76 13.14
CA TRP A 36 -8.20 -2.90 12.80
C TRP A 36 -8.98 -3.38 14.02
N LEU A 37 -9.90 -2.55 14.50
CA LEU A 37 -10.73 -2.88 15.67
C LEU A 37 -11.70 -4.07 15.44
N PHE A 38 -12.01 -4.39 14.18
CA PHE A 38 -12.93 -5.47 13.81
C PHE A 38 -12.51 -6.13 12.49
N ILE A 39 -12.95 -7.36 12.27
CA ILE A 39 -12.75 -8.10 11.01
C ILE A 39 -13.51 -7.39 9.87
N PRO A 40 -12.85 -7.07 8.73
CA PRO A 40 -13.50 -6.45 7.57
C PRO A 40 -14.50 -7.40 6.88
N ALA A 41 -15.56 -6.81 6.31
CA ALA A 41 -16.50 -7.50 5.42
C ALA A 41 -17.05 -8.84 5.97
N ASN A 42 -17.36 -8.88 7.26
CA ASN A 42 -18.01 -10.03 7.89
C ASN A 42 -19.54 -9.85 7.83
N PRO A 43 -20.32 -10.80 7.26
CA PRO A 43 -21.78 -10.74 7.29
C PRO A 43 -22.37 -11.08 8.67
N ALA A 44 -21.58 -11.65 9.58
CA ALA A 44 -21.94 -11.86 10.97
C ALA A 44 -21.81 -10.55 11.80
N PRO A 45 -22.30 -10.50 13.05
CA PRO A 45 -22.14 -9.33 13.92
C PRO A 45 -20.67 -8.88 14.02
N PRO A 46 -20.38 -7.59 14.30
CA PRO A 46 -19.01 -7.10 14.37
C PRO A 46 -18.20 -7.84 15.43
N ILE A 47 -17.35 -8.77 14.98
CA ILE A 47 -16.44 -9.52 15.84
C ILE A 47 -15.21 -8.63 16.10
N PRO A 48 -14.91 -8.29 17.36
CA PRO A 48 -13.73 -7.51 17.70
C PRO A 48 -12.45 -8.25 17.27
N ALA A 49 -11.48 -7.52 16.73
CA ALA A 49 -10.13 -8.05 16.63
C ALA A 49 -9.52 -8.06 18.03
N MET A 50 -9.17 -9.23 18.55
CA MET A 50 -8.73 -9.38 19.95
C MET A 50 -7.48 -8.55 20.32
N ALA A 51 -6.67 -8.16 19.33
CA ALA A 51 -5.43 -7.39 19.52
C ALA A 51 -5.47 -5.97 18.93
N LEU A 52 -6.58 -5.54 18.32
CA LEU A 52 -6.75 -4.26 17.62
C LEU A 52 -5.78 -3.99 16.44
N ASP A 53 -4.84 -4.89 16.16
CA ASP A 53 -3.82 -4.79 15.10
C ASP A 53 -4.01 -5.84 13.98
N PHE A 54 -3.10 -5.85 12.99
CA PHE A 54 -3.17 -6.77 11.85
C PHE A 54 -2.92 -8.25 12.23
N SER A 55 -2.20 -8.51 13.33
CA SER A 55 -1.97 -9.87 13.83
C SER A 55 -3.24 -10.48 14.44
N GLY A 56 -4.07 -9.64 15.07
CA GLY A 56 -5.39 -10.03 15.54
C GLY A 56 -6.32 -10.44 14.40
N LEU A 57 -6.21 -9.78 13.24
CA LEU A 57 -6.96 -10.17 12.03
C LEU A 57 -6.50 -11.50 11.46
N ASP A 58 -5.18 -11.70 11.35
CA ASP A 58 -4.61 -12.97 10.89
C ASP A 58 -5.10 -14.15 11.75
N THR A 59 -5.05 -13.98 13.08
CA THR A 59 -5.54 -14.96 14.04
C THR A 59 -7.04 -15.21 13.87
N ALA A 60 -7.85 -14.15 13.72
CA ALA A 60 -9.29 -14.28 13.57
C ALA A 60 -9.71 -14.99 12.26
N VAL A 61 -8.95 -14.77 11.19
CA VAL A 61 -9.17 -15.35 9.88
C VAL A 61 -8.77 -16.83 9.85
N HIS A 62 -7.67 -17.21 10.52
CA HIS A 62 -7.20 -18.61 10.59
C HIS A 62 -7.91 -19.46 11.65
N SER A 63 -8.47 -18.85 12.70
CA SER A 63 -9.24 -19.56 13.74
C SER A 63 -10.67 -19.91 13.31
N GLY A 64 -11.11 -19.44 12.14
CA GLY A 64 -12.47 -19.67 11.65
C GLY A 64 -13.54 -18.86 12.36
N MET A 65 -13.17 -17.80 13.11
CA MET A 65 -14.12 -16.94 13.81
C MET A 65 -15.04 -16.16 12.86
N ALA A 66 -14.67 -15.99 11.60
CA ALA A 66 -15.50 -15.40 10.56
C ALA A 66 -15.42 -16.24 9.27
N PRO A 67 -16.45 -16.20 8.41
CA PRO A 67 -16.34 -16.75 7.06
C PRO A 67 -15.22 -16.07 6.28
N THR A 68 -14.28 -16.85 5.74
CA THR A 68 -13.13 -16.35 4.98
C THR A 68 -12.90 -17.17 3.71
N ASN A 69 -12.04 -16.68 2.82
CA ASN A 69 -11.53 -17.45 1.67
C ASN A 69 -10.00 -17.48 1.68
N GLY A 70 -9.39 -18.35 0.87
CA GLY A 70 -7.93 -18.52 0.85
C GLY A 70 -7.16 -17.25 0.47
N PHE A 71 -7.77 -16.35 -0.32
CA PHE A 71 -7.15 -15.07 -0.67
C PHE A 71 -7.10 -14.13 0.54
N GLN A 72 -8.20 -14.02 1.29
CA GLN A 72 -8.28 -13.23 2.51
C GLN A 72 -7.31 -13.72 3.59
N GLN A 73 -7.19 -15.05 3.76
CA GLN A 73 -6.19 -15.67 4.64
C GLN A 73 -4.77 -15.28 4.23
N SER A 74 -4.45 -15.38 2.93
CA SER A 74 -3.14 -14.99 2.41
C SER A 74 -2.86 -13.49 2.57
N TYR A 75 -3.90 -12.66 2.38
CA TYR A 75 -3.82 -11.20 2.54
C TYR A 75 -3.44 -10.79 3.95
N PHE A 76 -4.19 -11.27 4.94
CA PHE A 76 -3.95 -10.93 6.34
C PHE A 76 -2.74 -11.65 6.95
N GLY A 77 -2.31 -12.78 6.38
CA GLY A 77 -1.11 -13.48 6.80
C GLY A 77 0.20 -12.82 6.33
N TRP A 78 0.50 -12.92 5.03
CA TRP A 78 1.83 -12.52 4.50
C TRP A 78 1.77 -11.47 3.39
N LEU A 79 0.72 -11.48 2.57
CA LEU A 79 0.69 -10.71 1.33
C LEU A 79 0.61 -9.20 1.57
N ALA A 80 -0.09 -8.75 2.61
CA ALA A 80 -0.12 -7.33 2.97
C ALA A 80 1.26 -6.83 3.43
N TRP A 81 1.98 -7.61 4.25
CA TRP A 81 3.35 -7.31 4.68
C TRP A 81 4.30 -7.24 3.50
N THR A 82 4.28 -8.25 2.63
CA THR A 82 5.12 -8.28 1.43
C THR A 82 4.82 -7.10 0.52
N THR A 83 3.54 -6.77 0.32
CA THR A 83 3.12 -5.61 -0.49
C THR A 83 3.66 -4.32 0.11
N ALA A 84 3.51 -4.10 1.42
CA ALA A 84 4.01 -2.90 2.10
C ALA A 84 5.53 -2.76 1.96
N ILE A 85 6.29 -3.85 2.13
CA ILE A 85 7.76 -3.86 2.00
C ILE A 85 8.17 -3.53 0.56
N ILE A 86 7.61 -4.22 -0.44
CA ILE A 86 7.96 -3.99 -1.86
C ILE A 86 7.60 -2.57 -2.27
N CYS A 87 6.40 -2.10 -1.92
CA CYS A 87 5.97 -0.72 -2.15
C CYS A 87 6.97 0.26 -1.55
N THR A 88 7.34 0.09 -0.28
CA THR A 88 8.29 0.98 0.40
C THR A 88 9.62 1.04 -0.35
N ILE A 89 10.23 -0.11 -0.63
CA ILE A 89 11.51 -0.18 -1.35
C ILE A 89 11.43 0.50 -2.72
N LEU A 90 10.40 0.19 -3.51
CA LEU A 90 10.23 0.78 -4.84
C LEU A 90 10.01 2.29 -4.79
N THR A 91 9.22 2.77 -3.83
CA THR A 91 8.91 4.19 -3.70
C THR A 91 10.18 4.98 -3.35
N PHE A 92 11.00 4.49 -2.41
CA PHE A 92 12.32 5.08 -2.11
C PHE A 92 13.30 4.95 -3.29
N ALA A 93 13.36 3.80 -3.96
CA ALA A 93 14.21 3.63 -5.13
C ALA A 93 13.82 4.60 -6.26
N SER A 94 12.51 4.85 -6.44
CA SER A 94 11.98 5.76 -7.46
C SER A 94 12.39 7.21 -7.21
N SER A 95 12.43 7.65 -5.94
CA SER A 95 12.79 9.02 -5.57
C SER A 95 14.29 9.32 -5.66
N ILE A 96 15.15 8.29 -5.63
CA ILE A 96 16.61 8.41 -5.63
C ILE A 96 17.23 8.12 -7.01
N LEU A 97 16.77 7.07 -7.69
CA LEU A 97 17.51 6.51 -8.84
C LEU A 97 17.16 7.15 -10.19
N ALA A 98 16.11 7.97 -10.27
CA ALA A 98 15.66 8.67 -11.50
C ALA A 98 15.53 7.74 -12.72
N ARG A 99 15.14 6.47 -12.52
CA ARG A 99 14.96 5.48 -13.59
C ARG A 99 13.48 5.30 -13.91
N LYS A 100 13.10 5.54 -15.17
CA LYS A 100 11.72 5.35 -15.66
C LYS A 100 11.18 3.95 -15.37
N ALA A 101 11.99 2.91 -15.56
CA ALA A 101 11.59 1.53 -15.28
C ALA A 101 11.19 1.33 -13.80
N ILE A 102 11.89 1.97 -12.85
CA ILE A 102 11.56 1.88 -11.42
C ILE A 102 10.27 2.65 -11.13
N ALA A 103 10.09 3.82 -11.73
CA ALA A 103 8.86 4.59 -11.62
C ALA A 103 7.64 3.80 -12.14
N THR A 104 7.75 3.19 -13.32
CA THR A 104 6.71 2.31 -13.89
C THR A 104 6.44 1.10 -13.00
N ALA A 105 7.47 0.43 -12.49
CA ALA A 105 7.30 -0.70 -11.57
C ALA A 105 6.59 -0.27 -10.28
N THR A 106 6.91 0.93 -9.74
CA THR A 106 6.26 1.49 -8.55
C THR A 106 4.76 1.70 -8.78
N ILE A 107 4.37 2.25 -9.93
CA ILE A 107 2.96 2.43 -10.32
C ILE A 107 2.25 1.08 -10.38
N ILE A 108 2.83 0.11 -11.11
CA ILE A 108 2.22 -1.21 -11.30
C ILE A 108 2.03 -1.91 -9.94
N VAL A 109 3.06 -1.92 -9.10
CA VAL A 109 2.98 -2.56 -7.78
C VAL A 109 1.96 -1.87 -6.88
N GLY A 110 1.86 -0.53 -6.91
CA GLY A 110 0.82 0.20 -6.18
C GLY A 110 -0.60 -0.20 -6.61
N ILE A 111 -0.83 -0.32 -7.93
CA ILE A 111 -2.13 -0.76 -8.47
C ILE A 111 -2.43 -2.21 -8.09
N VAL A 112 -1.46 -3.12 -8.24
CA VAL A 112 -1.62 -4.54 -7.85
C VAL A 112 -1.89 -4.65 -6.35
N GLY A 113 -1.21 -3.85 -5.53
CA GLY A 113 -1.46 -3.78 -4.09
C GLY A 113 -2.89 -3.32 -3.75
N LEU A 114 -3.46 -2.37 -4.50
CA LEU A 114 -4.86 -1.96 -4.35
C LEU A 114 -5.81 -3.11 -4.66
N VAL A 115 -5.54 -3.86 -5.72
CA VAL A 115 -6.33 -5.05 -6.08
C VAL A 115 -6.27 -6.07 -4.93
N PHE A 116 -5.07 -6.38 -4.43
CA PHE A 116 -4.92 -7.31 -3.31
C PHE A 116 -5.65 -6.83 -2.06
N LEU A 117 -5.58 -5.54 -1.73
CA LEU A 117 -6.32 -4.97 -0.61
C LEU A 117 -7.83 -5.13 -0.77
N VAL A 118 -8.38 -4.83 -1.96
CA VAL A 118 -9.83 -4.96 -2.22
C VAL A 118 -10.27 -6.41 -2.09
N PHE A 119 -9.55 -7.35 -2.69
CA PHE A 119 -9.92 -8.77 -2.60
C PHE A 119 -9.74 -9.33 -1.19
N GLY A 120 -8.69 -8.91 -0.48
CA GLY A 120 -8.43 -9.31 0.91
C GLY A 120 -9.49 -8.77 1.87
N THR A 121 -9.85 -7.49 1.73
CA THR A 121 -10.87 -6.87 2.59
C THR A 121 -12.28 -7.28 2.24
N LYS A 122 -12.59 -7.58 0.98
CA LYS A 122 -13.89 -8.12 0.53
C LYS A 122 -14.14 -9.52 1.08
N GLY A 123 -13.12 -10.38 1.09
CA GLY A 123 -13.25 -11.78 1.46
C GLY A 123 -14.34 -12.50 0.64
N PRO A 124 -15.21 -13.30 1.28
CA PRO A 124 -16.22 -14.11 0.60
C PRO A 124 -17.46 -13.32 0.15
N LEU A 125 -17.60 -12.04 0.53
CA LEU A 125 -18.80 -11.27 0.18
C LEU A 125 -18.99 -11.15 -1.33
N GLY A 126 -20.25 -11.04 -1.77
CA GLY A 126 -20.57 -10.56 -3.12
C GLY A 126 -20.20 -9.09 -3.30
N TRP A 127 -20.04 -8.62 -4.54
CA TRP A 127 -19.67 -7.23 -4.81
C TRP A 127 -20.71 -6.21 -4.30
N SER A 128 -22.01 -6.51 -4.41
CA SER A 128 -23.07 -5.67 -3.85
C SER A 128 -22.93 -5.53 -2.33
N ALA A 129 -22.86 -6.67 -1.62
CA ALA A 129 -22.70 -6.70 -0.17
C ALA A 129 -21.41 -6.02 0.29
N TYR A 130 -20.32 -6.12 -0.48
CA TYR A 130 -19.08 -5.42 -0.18
C TYR A 130 -19.22 -3.89 -0.32
N ILE A 131 -19.90 -3.42 -1.38
CA ILE A 131 -20.18 -2.00 -1.59
C ILE A 131 -21.03 -1.44 -0.46
N ASP A 132 -22.04 -2.18 -0.02
CA ASP A 132 -22.89 -1.79 1.12
C ASP A 132 -22.10 -1.68 2.44
N GLN A 133 -20.96 -2.38 2.53
CA GLN A 133 -20.05 -2.36 3.66
C GLN A 133 -18.93 -1.32 3.53
N ILE A 134 -18.81 -0.59 2.41
CA ILE A 134 -17.80 0.47 2.23
C ILE A 134 -17.86 1.53 3.35
N PRO A 135 -19.04 2.06 3.75
CA PRO A 135 -19.11 3.00 4.87
C PRO A 135 -18.58 2.41 6.18
N ASN A 136 -18.59 1.08 6.30
CA ASN A 136 -18.10 0.33 7.45
C ASN A 136 -16.66 -0.16 7.28
N LEU A 137 -15.97 0.17 6.17
CA LEU A 137 -14.53 -0.12 6.03
C LEU A 137 -13.78 0.45 7.24
N ARG A 138 -12.82 -0.32 7.74
CA ARG A 138 -12.11 0.02 8.98
C ARG A 138 -10.97 0.98 8.69
N ALA A 139 -10.54 1.71 9.72
CA ALA A 139 -9.47 2.71 9.61
C ALA A 139 -8.22 2.14 8.92
N GLY A 140 -7.82 0.90 9.22
CA GLY A 140 -6.69 0.25 8.57
C GLY A 140 -6.86 0.06 7.06
N SER A 141 -8.07 -0.24 6.59
CA SER A 141 -8.34 -0.33 5.14
C SER A 141 -8.16 1.03 4.46
N TYR A 142 -8.68 2.09 5.07
CA TYR A 142 -8.51 3.45 4.55
C TYR A 142 -7.03 3.88 4.53
N LEU A 143 -6.29 3.63 5.60
CA LEU A 143 -4.86 3.93 5.67
C LEU A 143 -4.08 3.19 4.58
N SER A 144 -4.37 1.90 4.36
CA SER A 144 -3.74 1.11 3.30
C SER A 144 -4.11 1.62 1.90
N ILE A 145 -5.36 2.02 1.66
CA ILE A 145 -5.77 2.64 0.38
C ILE A 145 -4.96 3.90 0.13
N VAL A 146 -4.90 4.82 1.11
CA VAL A 146 -4.17 6.08 0.97
C VAL A 146 -2.67 5.82 0.78
N ALA A 147 -2.08 4.88 1.52
CA ALA A 147 -0.69 4.50 1.35
C ALA A 147 -0.39 4.04 -0.09
N LEU A 148 -1.23 3.16 -0.64
CA LEU A 148 -1.07 2.66 -2.01
C LEU A 148 -1.29 3.74 -3.07
N LEU A 149 -2.22 4.67 -2.86
CA LEU A 149 -2.39 5.82 -3.73
C LEU A 149 -1.16 6.73 -3.73
N LEU A 150 -0.51 6.92 -2.57
CA LEU A 150 0.75 7.66 -2.48
C LEU A 150 1.90 6.94 -3.20
N VAL A 151 1.95 5.60 -3.17
CA VAL A 151 2.92 4.81 -3.96
C VAL A 151 2.74 5.08 -5.45
N VAL A 152 1.49 5.02 -5.94
CA VAL A 152 1.17 5.31 -7.35
C VAL A 152 1.54 6.76 -7.71
N ALA A 153 1.17 7.72 -6.86
CA ALA A 153 1.49 9.14 -7.07
C ALA A 153 3.01 9.38 -7.12
N SER A 154 3.78 8.77 -6.22
CA SER A 154 5.24 8.86 -6.23
C SER A 154 5.85 8.31 -7.52
N GLY A 155 5.33 7.20 -8.03
CA GLY A 155 5.73 6.64 -9.31
C GLY A 155 5.42 7.58 -10.48
N LEU A 156 4.23 8.19 -10.51
CA LEU A 156 3.84 9.16 -11.54
C LEU A 156 4.74 10.41 -11.52
N VAL A 157 4.99 10.97 -10.33
CA VAL A 157 5.86 12.13 -10.13
C VAL A 157 7.30 11.82 -10.56
N SER A 158 7.80 10.63 -10.24
CA SER A 158 9.14 10.17 -10.63
C SER A 158 9.27 9.84 -12.13
N SER A 159 8.15 9.61 -12.83
CA SER A 159 8.11 9.33 -14.27
C SER A 159 8.09 10.59 -15.14
N SER A 160 7.78 11.75 -14.55
CA SER A 160 7.59 13.01 -15.27
C SER A 160 8.90 13.53 -15.86
N PRO A 161 8.91 14.06 -17.11
CA PRO A 161 10.09 14.67 -17.69
C PRO A 161 10.54 15.87 -16.83
N GLN A 162 11.79 15.88 -16.37
CA GLN A 162 12.36 17.08 -15.76
C GLN A 162 12.50 18.13 -16.86
N VAL A 163 11.68 19.17 -16.82
CA VAL A 163 11.83 20.34 -17.69
C VAL A 163 13.13 21.03 -17.26
N THR A 164 14.24 20.68 -17.91
CA THR A 164 15.48 21.43 -17.76
C THR A 164 15.23 22.78 -18.40
N ALA A 165 15.01 23.81 -17.59
CA ALA A 165 15.04 25.19 -18.07
C ALA A 165 16.43 25.41 -18.71
N ARG A 166 16.47 25.43 -20.04
CA ARG A 166 17.65 25.87 -20.77
C ARG A 166 17.71 27.38 -20.63
N ASN A 167 18.62 27.85 -19.79
CA ASN A 167 19.09 29.24 -19.84
C ASN A 167 20.07 29.41 -21.01
#